data_AF-A0AAU3JT53-F1
#
_entry.id   AF-A0AAU3JT53-F1
#
_cell.length_a   1.000
_cell.length_b   1.000
_cell.length_c   1.000
_cell.angle_alpha   90.00
_cell.angle_beta   90.00
_cell.angle_gamma   90.00
#
_symmetry.space_group_name_H-M   'P 1'
#
loop_
_entity.id
_entity.type
_entity.pdbx_description
1 polymer ?
#
loop_
_entity_poly.entity_id
_entity_poly.type
_entity_poly.pdbx_seq_one_letter_code
_entity_poly.pdbx_strand_id
1 'polypeptide(L)'
;MPRVLGHLALALFAGAVLVLAGPGAAQATTSVEIPAPSAGGISATVNFYGAKVPQPYNPDPTAYFGDRKCLLTYHDYDPTPGCGGFSLGVTLHNVRSQPGYLAGLDSVGGYFTAYADTARTFGCLRADGTFDHGTSFVVSTEQTPLSPVYYETDARWVVSQFRSYSDRDFGPYFFLNYPAVEVNCPDGMTATQYGLKVTNVNVTIDDANVFGTSTWSAPGPFYA
;
A
#
# COMPACT_ATOMS: atom_id res chain seq x y z
N MET A 1 -37.38 20.07 -56.35
CA MET A 1 -37.02 18.74 -55.79
C MET A 1 -36.77 18.92 -54.30
N PRO A 2 -37.54 18.26 -53.41
CA PRO A 2 -37.45 18.42 -51.96
C PRO A 2 -36.46 17.41 -51.35
N ARG A 3 -35.78 17.78 -50.26
CA ARG A 3 -35.19 16.88 -49.24
C ARG A 3 -34.86 17.73 -48.00
N VAL A 4 -35.72 17.73 -46.99
CA VAL A 4 -35.77 16.84 -45.81
C VAL A 4 -34.86 17.35 -44.68
N LEU A 5 -35.56 17.75 -43.61
CA LEU A 5 -35.17 17.92 -42.21
C LEU A 5 -34.01 17.06 -41.71
N GLY A 6 -33.29 17.62 -40.72
CA GLY A 6 -32.49 16.84 -39.78
C GLY A 6 -31.86 17.70 -38.69
N HIS A 7 -32.63 18.02 -37.65
CA HIS A 7 -32.12 18.52 -36.37
C HIS A 7 -31.16 17.51 -35.73
N LEU A 8 -30.06 17.98 -35.14
CA LEU A 8 -29.47 17.39 -33.94
C LEU A 8 -28.49 18.39 -33.30
N ALA A 9 -29.03 19.16 -32.35
CA ALA A 9 -28.24 19.81 -31.33
C ALA A 9 -27.88 18.76 -30.28
N LEU A 10 -26.58 18.50 -30.06
CA LEU A 10 -26.11 17.83 -28.85
C LEU A 10 -25.46 18.89 -27.94
N ALA A 11 -26.24 19.35 -26.97
CA ALA A 11 -25.71 19.97 -25.77
C ALA A 11 -25.30 18.86 -24.81
N LEU A 12 -23.99 18.68 -24.58
CA LEU A 12 -23.49 17.81 -23.52
C LEU A 12 -23.16 18.67 -22.30
N PHE A 13 -24.13 18.70 -21.39
CA PHE A 13 -23.94 19.13 -20.01
C PHE A 13 -22.99 18.14 -19.31
N ALA A 14 -21.74 18.53 -19.09
CA ALA A 14 -20.93 17.89 -18.06
C ALA A 14 -21.35 18.50 -16.72
N GLY A 15 -22.36 17.87 -16.09
CA GLY A 15 -22.81 18.21 -14.77
C GLY A 15 -21.70 17.98 -13.74
N ALA A 16 -21.30 19.06 -13.06
CA ALA A 16 -20.52 18.97 -11.84
C ALA A 16 -21.40 18.34 -10.75
N VAL A 17 -21.22 17.04 -10.50
CA VAL A 17 -21.77 16.40 -9.30
C VAL A 17 -20.81 16.72 -8.15
N LEU A 18 -21.12 17.78 -7.40
CA LEU A 18 -20.61 17.96 -6.05
C LEU A 18 -21.27 16.90 -5.16
N VAL A 19 -20.57 15.81 -4.87
CA VAL A 19 -20.96 14.92 -3.78
C VAL A 19 -20.49 15.56 -2.48
N LEU A 20 -21.43 16.11 -1.72
CA LEU A 20 -21.25 16.42 -0.29
C LEU A 20 -21.10 15.10 0.47
N ALA A 21 -19.86 14.65 0.65
CA ALA A 21 -19.54 13.54 1.53
C ALA A 21 -19.64 14.00 3.00
N GLY A 22 -20.55 13.37 3.76
CA GLY A 22 -20.51 13.42 5.23
C GLY A 22 -19.24 12.75 5.77
N PRO A 23 -18.86 13.01 7.04
CA PRO A 23 -17.65 12.45 7.63
C PRO A 23 -17.87 10.96 7.91
N GLY A 24 -17.53 10.10 6.96
CA GLY A 24 -17.67 8.65 7.11
C GLY A 24 -17.86 7.91 5.81
N ALA A 25 -16.94 8.07 4.85
CA ALA A 25 -16.58 7.09 3.82
C ALA A 25 -15.60 7.73 2.83
N ALA A 26 -14.37 8.00 3.27
CA ALA A 26 -13.27 8.00 2.31
C ALA A 26 -13.09 6.54 1.90
N GLN A 27 -13.61 6.13 0.74
CA GLN A 27 -13.28 4.83 0.18
C GLN A 27 -11.79 4.85 -0.17
N ALA A 28 -10.98 4.25 0.70
CA ALA A 28 -9.61 3.92 0.39
C ALA A 28 -9.63 2.86 -0.71
N THR A 29 -9.28 3.23 -1.94
CA THR A 29 -8.95 2.25 -2.96
C THR A 29 -7.79 1.42 -2.44
N THR A 30 -8.02 0.14 -2.18
CA THR A 30 -6.99 -0.83 -1.79
C THR A 30 -6.02 -1.13 -2.93
N SER A 31 -6.25 -0.58 -4.13
CA SER A 31 -5.43 -0.77 -5.32
C SER A 31 -5.28 0.54 -6.07
N VAL A 32 -4.07 0.85 -6.56
CA VAL A 32 -3.77 2.02 -7.39
C VAL A 32 -2.94 1.58 -8.58
N GLU A 33 -3.42 1.88 -9.78
CA GLU A 33 -2.65 1.75 -11.01
C GLU A 33 -1.71 2.94 -11.17
N ILE A 34 -0.44 2.66 -11.47
CA ILE A 34 0.64 3.61 -11.70
C ILE A 34 1.08 3.44 -13.16
N PRO A 35 0.88 4.45 -14.03
CA PRO A 35 1.28 4.36 -15.43
C PRO A 35 2.80 4.22 -15.56
N ALA A 36 3.24 3.66 -16.69
CA ALA A 36 4.66 3.57 -16.98
C ALA A 36 5.28 4.98 -17.13
N PRO A 37 6.52 5.22 -16.67
CA PRO A 37 7.19 6.51 -16.84
C PRO A 37 7.42 6.91 -18.31
N SER A 38 7.42 5.93 -19.22
CA SER A 38 7.64 6.12 -20.65
C SER A 38 6.71 5.21 -21.47
N ALA A 39 6.46 5.59 -22.73
CA ALA A 39 5.65 4.79 -23.64
C ALA A 39 6.27 3.39 -23.85
N GLY A 40 5.48 2.34 -23.65
CA GLY A 40 5.95 0.95 -23.72
C GLY A 40 6.78 0.50 -22.52
N GLY A 41 6.95 1.34 -21.49
CA GLY A 41 7.61 0.97 -20.24
C GLY A 41 6.74 0.05 -19.36
N ILE A 42 7.27 -0.27 -18.19
CA ILE A 42 6.61 -1.08 -17.17
C ILE A 42 5.71 -0.16 -16.33
N SER A 43 4.40 -0.44 -16.30
CA SER A 43 3.47 0.14 -15.32
C SER A 43 3.35 -0.79 -14.10
N ALA A 44 2.76 -0.30 -13.01
CA ALA A 44 2.58 -1.09 -11.80
C ALA A 44 1.18 -0.91 -11.22
N THR A 45 0.62 -1.95 -10.64
CA THR A 45 -0.53 -1.85 -9.74
C THR A 45 -0.06 -2.11 -8.32
N VAL A 46 -0.31 -1.16 -7.43
CA VAL A 46 0.03 -1.25 -6.01
C VAL A 46 -1.22 -1.58 -5.22
N ASN A 47 -1.17 -2.66 -4.45
CA ASN A 47 -2.26 -3.18 -3.65
C ASN A 47 -1.91 -3.05 -2.15
N PHE A 48 -2.70 -2.27 -1.42
CA PHE A 48 -2.67 -2.15 0.03
C PHE A 48 -3.70 -3.08 0.67
N TYR A 49 -3.26 -3.96 1.57
CA TYR A 49 -4.15 -4.90 2.26
C TYR A 49 -3.51 -5.43 3.55
N GLY A 50 -4.23 -6.33 4.22
CA GLY A 50 -3.75 -6.95 5.46
C GLY A 50 -3.61 -5.97 6.61
N ALA A 51 -4.11 -4.74 6.48
CA ALA A 51 -3.95 -3.71 7.49
C ALA A 51 -4.50 -4.14 8.84
N LYS A 52 -3.69 -3.97 9.89
CA LYS A 52 -4.05 -4.24 11.28
C LYS A 52 -3.99 -2.94 12.04
N VAL A 53 -5.15 -2.53 12.54
CA VAL A 53 -5.31 -1.38 13.44
C VAL A 53 -5.79 -1.94 14.78
N PRO A 54 -4.92 -2.04 15.81
CA PRO A 54 -5.26 -2.75 17.03
C PRO A 54 -6.38 -2.07 17.85
N GLN A 55 -7.42 -2.85 18.14
CA GLN A 55 -8.54 -2.45 18.99
C GLN A 55 -8.90 -3.61 19.94
N PRO A 56 -8.51 -3.56 21.23
CA PRO A 56 -7.73 -2.52 21.90
C PRO A 56 -6.24 -2.52 21.51
N TYR A 57 -5.54 -1.43 21.80
CA TYR A 57 -4.09 -1.31 21.60
C TYR A 57 -3.34 -1.79 22.84
N ASN A 58 -2.79 -3.01 22.77
CA ASN A 58 -2.12 -3.68 23.90
C ASN A 58 -0.81 -4.37 23.47
N PRO A 59 0.19 -3.60 23.03
CA PRO A 59 1.46 -4.14 22.56
C PRO A 59 2.25 -4.85 23.68
N ASP A 60 3.07 -5.81 23.30
CA ASP A 60 4.15 -6.42 24.09
C ASP A 60 5.43 -6.38 23.24
N PRO A 61 6.35 -5.45 23.54
CA PRO A 61 7.59 -5.29 22.78
C PRO A 61 8.59 -6.41 23.03
N THR A 62 8.32 -7.32 23.98
CA THR A 62 9.17 -8.46 24.30
C THR A 62 8.59 -9.80 23.83
N ALA A 63 7.32 -9.80 23.41
CA ALA A 63 6.69 -10.99 22.88
C ALA A 63 7.27 -11.36 21.52
N TYR A 64 7.74 -12.60 21.42
CA TYR A 64 8.15 -13.22 20.17
C TYR A 64 6.95 -13.77 19.36
N PHE A 65 5.82 -14.04 20.03
CA PHE A 65 4.63 -14.67 19.43
C PHE A 65 3.34 -14.08 20.00
N GLY A 66 2.22 -14.33 19.31
CA GLY A 66 0.87 -13.98 19.77
C GLY A 66 0.39 -12.59 19.35
N ASP A 67 -0.86 -12.30 19.68
CA ASP A 67 -1.61 -11.13 19.19
C ASP A 67 -1.21 -9.79 19.82
N ARG A 68 -0.16 -9.79 20.64
CA ARG A 68 0.40 -8.58 21.26
C ARG A 68 1.79 -8.27 20.73
N LYS A 69 2.36 -9.14 19.90
CA LYS A 69 3.76 -9.02 19.47
C LYS A 69 3.98 -7.79 18.60
N CYS A 70 5.10 -7.14 18.84
CA CYS A 70 5.55 -5.96 18.11
C CYS A 70 6.90 -6.15 17.44
N LEU A 71 7.60 -7.22 17.80
CA LEU A 71 8.89 -7.55 17.23
C LEU A 71 8.69 -8.17 15.85
N LEU A 72 9.51 -7.74 14.91
CA LEU A 72 9.65 -8.44 13.64
C LEU A 72 10.60 -9.62 13.84
N THR A 73 10.12 -10.84 13.60
CA THR A 73 10.96 -12.05 13.62
C THR A 73 11.12 -12.66 12.23
N TYR A 74 12.14 -13.49 12.07
CA TYR A 74 12.37 -14.21 10.81
C TYR A 74 11.17 -15.12 10.51
N HIS A 75 10.58 -14.98 9.31
CA HIS A 75 9.31 -15.56 8.84
C HIS A 75 8.01 -14.86 9.23
N ASP A 76 8.05 -13.74 9.95
CA ASP A 76 6.87 -12.90 10.12
C ASP A 76 6.72 -11.97 8.92
N TYR A 77 5.95 -12.41 7.92
CA TYR A 77 5.67 -11.64 6.70
C TYR A 77 4.37 -10.84 6.76
N ASP A 78 3.61 -11.01 7.84
CA ASP A 78 2.30 -10.41 8.02
C ASP A 78 2.29 -9.36 9.14
N PRO A 79 1.43 -8.32 8.98
CA PRO A 79 1.06 -7.38 10.03
C PRO A 79 0.68 -8.05 11.34
N THR A 80 1.33 -7.65 12.43
CA THR A 80 1.09 -8.28 13.73
C THR A 80 -0.05 -7.62 14.51
N PRO A 81 -0.96 -8.39 15.10
CA PRO A 81 -1.90 -7.84 16.06
C PRO A 81 -1.12 -7.26 17.27
N GLY A 82 -1.66 -6.21 17.89
CA GLY A 82 -1.05 -5.54 19.05
C GLY A 82 -0.25 -4.29 18.71
N CYS A 83 0.58 -4.35 17.67
CA CYS A 83 1.31 -3.17 17.15
C CYS A 83 0.80 -2.64 15.82
N GLY A 84 0.04 -3.46 15.11
CA GLY A 84 -0.51 -3.11 13.81
C GLY A 84 0.54 -3.14 12.71
N GLY A 85 0.08 -2.90 11.50
CA GLY A 85 0.89 -3.02 10.31
C GLY A 85 0.05 -3.05 9.05
N PHE A 86 0.70 -3.24 7.90
CA PHE A 86 0.03 -3.51 6.63
C PHE A 86 0.94 -4.27 5.66
N SER A 87 0.35 -4.80 4.59
CA SER A 87 1.06 -5.41 3.47
C SER A 87 0.87 -4.58 2.20
N LEU A 88 1.88 -4.65 1.33
CA LEU A 88 1.93 -3.99 0.05
C LEU A 88 2.30 -5.01 -1.03
N GLY A 89 1.35 -5.34 -1.89
CA GLY A 89 1.58 -6.18 -3.07
C GLY A 89 1.76 -5.31 -4.30
N VAL A 90 2.73 -5.63 -5.15
CA VAL A 90 2.94 -4.93 -6.42
C VAL A 90 2.73 -5.91 -7.55
N THR A 91 2.04 -5.47 -8.60
CA THR A 91 1.92 -6.21 -9.86
C THR A 91 2.55 -5.36 -10.94
N LEU A 92 3.61 -5.86 -11.59
CA LEU A 92 4.28 -5.16 -12.68
C LEU A 92 3.65 -5.59 -14.00
N HIS A 93 3.31 -4.63 -14.84
CA HIS A 93 2.68 -4.89 -16.12
C HIS A 93 3.68 -4.67 -17.25
N ASN A 94 3.44 -5.32 -18.39
CA ASN A 94 4.24 -5.12 -19.60
C ASN A 94 5.74 -5.52 -19.46
N VAL A 95 6.11 -6.30 -18.44
CA VAL A 95 7.47 -6.82 -18.24
C VAL A 95 7.91 -7.70 -19.42
N ARG A 96 7.00 -8.52 -19.96
CA ARG A 96 7.30 -9.44 -21.07
C ARG A 96 7.64 -8.74 -22.38
N SER A 97 7.25 -7.48 -22.53
CA SER A 97 7.54 -6.68 -23.71
C SER A 97 8.86 -5.92 -23.61
N GLN A 98 9.54 -6.00 -22.47
CA GLN A 98 10.78 -5.26 -22.27
C GLN A 98 11.93 -5.89 -23.07
N PRO A 99 12.81 -5.08 -23.70
CA PRO A 99 13.88 -5.59 -24.55
C PRO A 99 14.76 -6.65 -23.87
N GLY A 100 15.15 -6.43 -22.61
CA GLY A 100 15.96 -7.39 -21.86
C GLY A 100 15.23 -8.71 -21.57
N TYR A 101 13.93 -8.65 -21.28
CA TYR A 101 13.12 -9.86 -21.10
C TYR A 101 13.05 -10.68 -22.41
N LEU A 102 12.75 -10.02 -23.54
CA LEU A 102 12.66 -10.64 -24.86
C LEU A 102 14.00 -11.22 -25.34
N ALA A 103 15.12 -10.58 -24.97
CA ALA A 103 16.47 -11.07 -25.23
C ALA A 103 16.87 -12.26 -24.33
N GLY A 104 15.99 -12.69 -23.40
CA GLY A 104 16.25 -13.79 -22.47
C GLY A 104 17.25 -13.44 -21.38
N LEU A 105 17.49 -12.15 -21.11
CA LEU A 105 18.38 -11.71 -20.04
C LEU A 105 17.74 -11.97 -18.68
N ASP A 106 18.55 -12.40 -17.72
CA ASP A 106 18.17 -12.39 -16.31
C ASP A 106 18.32 -11.00 -15.71
N SER A 107 17.57 -10.72 -14.64
CA SER A 107 17.80 -9.51 -13.84
C SER A 107 19.21 -9.53 -13.25
N VAL A 108 19.90 -8.39 -13.37
CA VAL A 108 21.12 -8.10 -12.63
C VAL A 108 20.87 -7.18 -11.45
N GLY A 109 19.68 -6.56 -11.39
CA GLY A 109 19.18 -5.92 -10.18
C GLY A 109 19.05 -6.93 -9.05
N GLY A 110 19.38 -6.48 -7.83
CA GLY A 110 19.25 -7.27 -6.61
C GLY A 110 17.80 -7.37 -6.19
N TYR A 111 17.39 -6.49 -5.28
CA TYR A 111 16.05 -6.49 -4.70
C TYR A 111 15.29 -5.20 -5.06
N PHE A 112 13.99 -5.33 -5.28
CA PHE A 112 13.08 -4.20 -5.19
C PHE A 112 13.07 -3.67 -3.76
N THR A 113 13.01 -2.35 -3.62
CA THR A 113 12.84 -1.68 -2.32
C THR A 113 11.55 -0.88 -2.34
N ALA A 114 10.92 -0.72 -1.17
CA ALA A 114 9.72 0.07 -1.04
C ALA A 114 9.76 0.96 0.20
N TYR A 115 9.14 2.14 0.06
CA TYR A 115 9.01 3.15 1.11
C TYR A 115 7.59 3.68 1.13
N ALA A 116 7.12 4.10 2.30
CA ALA A 116 5.85 4.80 2.42
C ALA A 116 5.87 5.82 3.56
N ASP A 117 5.10 6.88 3.41
CA ASP A 117 4.78 7.75 4.53
C ASP A 117 3.62 7.12 5.32
N THR A 118 3.74 7.12 6.64
CA THR A 118 2.73 6.54 7.53
C THR A 118 2.28 7.58 8.55
N ALA A 119 0.99 7.60 8.88
CA ALA A 119 0.43 8.36 9.97
C ALA A 119 -0.54 7.48 10.75
N ARG A 120 -0.21 7.18 12.01
CA ARG A 120 -1.03 6.37 12.91
C ARG A 120 -1.67 7.27 13.96
N THR A 121 -2.98 7.20 14.05
CA THR A 121 -3.75 7.96 15.05
C THR A 121 -3.99 7.08 16.27
N PHE A 122 -3.57 7.55 17.44
CA PHE A 122 -3.77 6.89 18.73
C PHE A 122 -4.67 7.74 19.62
N GLY A 123 -5.21 7.12 20.66
CA GLY A 123 -5.96 7.79 21.72
C GLY A 123 -6.60 6.76 22.63
N CYS A 124 -7.67 7.17 23.30
CA CYS A 124 -8.35 6.36 24.30
C CYS A 124 -9.81 6.12 23.93
N LEU A 125 -10.27 4.89 24.15
CA LEU A 125 -11.68 4.53 24.17
C LEU A 125 -12.23 4.76 25.56
N ARG A 126 -13.39 5.41 25.67
CA ARG A 126 -14.17 5.49 26.89
C ARG A 126 -14.73 4.12 27.27
N ALA A 127 -15.27 4.00 28.49
CA ALA A 127 -15.89 2.76 28.97
C ALA A 127 -17.06 2.27 28.10
N ASP A 128 -17.71 3.17 27.36
CA ASP A 128 -18.77 2.85 26.38
C ASP A 128 -18.24 2.43 25.00
N GLY A 129 -16.92 2.35 24.82
CA GLY A 129 -16.25 2.00 23.57
C GLY A 129 -16.12 3.18 22.59
N THR A 130 -16.54 4.39 22.93
CA THR A 130 -16.40 5.56 22.05
C THR A 130 -14.97 6.10 22.06
N PHE A 131 -14.45 6.47 20.88
CA PHE A 131 -13.14 7.11 20.79
C PHE A 131 -13.20 8.55 21.31
N ASP A 132 -12.30 8.87 22.25
CA ASP A 132 -12.14 10.23 22.76
C ASP A 132 -11.11 11.00 21.94
N HIS A 133 -11.58 11.77 20.95
CA HIS A 133 -10.73 12.64 20.15
C HIS A 133 -9.92 13.66 20.97
N GLY A 134 -10.34 14.02 22.19
CA GLY A 134 -9.59 14.91 23.07
C GLY A 134 -8.29 14.29 23.61
N THR A 135 -8.16 12.97 23.56
CA THR A 135 -6.94 12.22 23.93
C THR A 135 -6.07 11.88 22.73
N SER A 136 -6.48 12.30 21.52
CA SER A 136 -5.86 11.81 20.30
C SER A 136 -4.51 12.47 19.99
N PHE A 137 -3.60 11.67 19.44
CA PHE A 137 -2.34 12.15 18.88
C PHE A 137 -1.96 11.30 17.66
N VAL A 138 -1.10 11.85 16.81
CA VAL A 138 -0.67 11.21 15.57
C VAL A 138 0.83 11.00 15.58
N VAL A 139 1.25 9.77 15.32
CA VAL A 139 2.65 9.42 15.05
C VAL A 139 2.82 9.34 13.54
N SER A 140 3.59 10.25 12.97
CA SER A 140 3.88 10.30 11.53
C SER A 140 5.34 9.98 11.25
N THR A 141 5.59 9.15 10.24
CA THR A 141 6.94 8.81 9.77
C THR A 141 6.98 8.89 8.25
N GLU A 142 7.86 9.72 7.71
CA GLU A 142 8.06 9.86 6.27
C GLU A 142 9.06 8.81 5.77
N GLN A 143 8.85 8.33 4.53
CA GLN A 143 9.73 7.40 3.81
C GLN A 143 10.16 6.20 4.68
N THR A 144 9.20 5.60 5.39
CA THR A 144 9.44 4.40 6.19
C THR A 144 9.76 3.23 5.25
N PRO A 145 10.92 2.58 5.38
CA PRO A 145 11.23 1.41 4.57
C PRO A 145 10.27 0.27 4.90
N LEU A 146 9.73 -0.38 3.86
CA LEU A 146 8.93 -1.59 4.00
C LEU A 146 9.84 -2.82 3.97
N SER A 147 9.50 -3.82 4.78
CA SER A 147 10.25 -5.06 4.86
C SER A 147 9.89 -5.98 3.69
N PRO A 148 10.88 -6.61 3.04
CA PRO A 148 10.63 -7.56 1.96
C PRO A 148 10.01 -8.85 2.49
N VAL A 149 9.06 -9.43 1.75
CA VAL A 149 8.60 -10.79 2.01
C VAL A 149 9.52 -11.79 1.33
N TYR A 150 10.33 -12.45 2.14
CA TYR A 150 11.28 -13.50 1.73
C TYR A 150 12.08 -13.14 0.48
N TYR A 151 12.11 -14.01 -0.54
CA TYR A 151 12.74 -13.75 -1.83
C TYR A 151 11.80 -13.03 -2.83
N GLU A 152 10.57 -12.69 -2.47
CA GLU A 152 9.58 -12.18 -3.45
C GLU A 152 9.94 -10.80 -4.00
N THR A 153 10.84 -10.10 -3.32
CA THR A 153 11.43 -8.84 -3.78
C THR A 153 12.70 -9.04 -4.61
N ASP A 154 13.21 -10.27 -4.76
CA ASP A 154 14.35 -10.56 -5.63
C ASP A 154 13.92 -10.43 -7.09
N ALA A 155 14.62 -9.59 -7.84
CA ALA A 155 14.28 -9.30 -9.21
C ALA A 155 14.44 -10.51 -10.15
N ARG A 156 15.40 -11.41 -9.88
CA ARG A 156 15.53 -12.67 -10.62
C ARG A 156 14.36 -13.60 -10.32
N TRP A 157 13.90 -13.64 -9.07
CA TRP A 157 12.71 -14.39 -8.72
C TRP A 157 11.49 -13.86 -9.48
N VAL A 158 11.27 -12.55 -9.49
CA VAL A 158 10.15 -11.93 -10.24
C VAL A 158 10.23 -12.29 -11.73
N VAL A 159 11.39 -12.15 -12.38
CA VAL A 159 11.58 -12.56 -13.78
C VAL A 159 11.26 -14.05 -13.99
N SER A 160 11.69 -14.92 -13.07
CA SER A 160 11.40 -16.35 -13.14
C SER A 160 9.90 -16.66 -13.09
N GLN A 161 9.12 -15.89 -12.32
CA GLN A 161 7.65 -16.03 -12.27
C GLN A 161 7.02 -15.65 -13.61
N PHE A 162 7.43 -14.52 -14.20
CA PHE A 162 6.96 -14.11 -15.54
C PHE A 162 7.24 -15.14 -16.63
N ARG A 163 8.36 -15.87 -16.52
CA ARG A 163 8.74 -16.95 -17.46
C ARG A 163 7.98 -18.26 -17.21
N SER A 164 7.70 -18.57 -15.94
CA SER A 164 7.02 -19.81 -15.56
C SER A 164 5.52 -19.78 -15.83
N TYR A 165 4.91 -18.60 -15.74
CA TYR A 165 3.49 -18.39 -15.96
C TYR A 165 3.30 -17.30 -17.00
N SER A 166 2.74 -17.63 -18.17
CA SER A 166 2.64 -16.70 -19.31
C SER A 166 1.39 -15.82 -19.29
N ASP A 167 0.41 -16.15 -18.45
CA ASP A 167 -0.93 -15.59 -18.42
C ASP A 167 -1.18 -14.63 -17.24
N ARG A 168 -0.17 -14.40 -16.39
CA ARG A 168 -0.30 -13.61 -15.17
C ARG A 168 0.84 -12.62 -15.00
N ASP A 169 0.55 -11.45 -14.45
CA ASP A 169 1.57 -10.49 -14.07
C ASP A 169 1.98 -10.70 -12.61
N PHE A 170 3.24 -10.37 -12.30
CA PHE A 170 3.86 -10.58 -10.99
C PHE A 170 4.58 -9.30 -10.55
N GLY A 171 4.92 -9.22 -9.27
CA GLY A 171 5.75 -8.16 -8.74
C GLY A 171 6.14 -8.42 -7.29
N PRO A 172 6.90 -7.50 -6.70
CA PRO A 172 7.40 -7.65 -5.34
C PRO A 172 6.31 -7.52 -4.29
N TYR A 173 6.55 -8.15 -3.14
CA TYR A 173 5.68 -8.10 -1.97
C TYR A 173 6.43 -7.55 -0.76
N PHE A 174 5.80 -6.61 -0.05
CA PHE A 174 6.34 -5.98 1.15
C PHE A 174 5.33 -5.98 2.29
N PHE A 175 5.81 -5.71 3.50
CA PHE A 175 4.98 -5.47 4.67
C PHE A 175 5.66 -4.49 5.64
N LEU A 176 4.90 -4.00 6.60
CA LEU A 176 5.40 -3.21 7.71
C LEU A 176 4.73 -3.62 9.00
N ASN A 177 5.54 -3.96 10.00
CA ASN A 177 5.13 -4.03 11.41
C ASN A 177 5.64 -2.78 12.10
N TYR A 178 4.79 -2.17 12.93
CA TYR A 178 5.19 -0.99 13.64
C TYR A 178 5.84 -1.30 14.99
N PRO A 179 6.77 -0.44 15.46
CA PRO A 179 7.15 -0.45 16.86
C PRO A 179 5.98 -0.02 17.75
N ALA A 180 6.01 -0.51 18.99
CA ALA A 180 5.09 -0.10 20.04
C ALA A 180 5.19 1.40 20.32
N VAL A 181 4.07 2.02 20.61
CA VAL A 181 3.92 3.42 20.99
C VAL A 181 3.28 3.44 22.36
N GLU A 182 3.83 4.19 23.30
CA GLU A 182 3.18 4.33 24.60
C GLU A 182 1.92 5.19 24.48
N VAL A 183 0.79 4.68 24.97
CA VAL A 183 -0.50 5.39 24.98
C VAL A 183 -1.01 5.39 26.41
N ASN A 184 -0.91 6.54 27.07
CA ASN A 184 -1.37 6.71 28.44
C ASN A 184 -2.82 7.18 28.45
N CYS A 185 -3.70 6.38 29.03
CA CYS A 185 -5.12 6.67 29.13
C CYS A 185 -5.54 6.97 30.57
N PRO A 186 -6.49 7.90 30.79
CA PRO A 186 -7.11 8.10 32.10
C PRO A 186 -7.76 6.82 32.63
N ASP A 187 -7.94 6.76 33.95
CA ASP A 187 -8.62 5.65 34.61
C ASP A 187 -9.99 5.35 33.98
N GLY A 188 -10.25 4.07 33.71
CA GLY A 188 -11.48 3.61 33.08
C GLY A 188 -11.53 3.76 31.55
N MET A 189 -10.45 4.24 30.92
CA MET A 189 -10.32 4.27 29.46
C MET A 189 -9.31 3.22 28.96
N THR A 190 -9.42 2.84 27.68
CA THR A 190 -8.57 1.83 27.05
C THR A 190 -7.81 2.41 25.86
N ALA A 191 -6.49 2.18 25.81
CA ALA A 191 -5.68 2.61 24.67
C ALA A 191 -6.16 1.97 23.35
N THR A 192 -6.13 2.74 22.26
CA THR A 192 -6.48 2.25 20.92
C THR A 192 -5.64 2.94 19.84
N GLN A 193 -5.41 2.22 18.75
CA GLN A 193 -5.08 2.85 17.47
C GLN A 193 -6.40 3.07 16.74
N TYR A 194 -6.74 4.33 16.48
CA TYR A 194 -7.99 4.71 15.82
C TYR A 194 -7.91 4.55 14.31
N GLY A 195 -6.74 4.82 13.72
CA GLY A 195 -6.58 4.73 12.28
C GLY A 195 -5.14 4.64 11.83
N LEU A 196 -4.99 4.15 10.61
CA LEU A 196 -3.76 4.09 9.85
C LEU A 196 -3.98 4.80 8.51
N LYS A 197 -3.12 5.77 8.21
CA LYS A 197 -3.01 6.40 6.90
C LYS A 197 -1.65 6.07 6.30
N VAL A 198 -1.64 5.62 5.04
CA VAL A 198 -0.42 5.40 4.25
C VAL A 198 -0.48 6.27 3.00
N THR A 199 0.60 6.97 2.71
CA THR A 199 0.73 7.90 1.57
C THR A 199 2.11 7.77 0.94
N ASN A 200 2.28 8.36 -0.25
CA ASN A 200 3.58 8.48 -0.93
C ASN A 200 4.36 7.15 -0.97
N VAL A 201 3.67 6.10 -1.40
CA VAL A 201 4.27 4.77 -1.58
C VAL A 201 5.20 4.85 -2.79
N ASN A 202 6.45 4.48 -2.62
CA ASN A 202 7.45 4.38 -3.68
C ASN A 202 7.98 2.96 -3.72
N VAL A 203 8.03 2.37 -4.93
CA VAL A 203 8.68 1.08 -5.18
C VAL A 203 9.78 1.32 -6.20
N THR A 204 11.00 0.94 -5.86
CA THR A 204 12.18 1.24 -6.69
C THR A 204 13.02 0.01 -6.97
N ILE A 205 13.67 0.00 -8.12
CA ILE A 205 14.67 -0.99 -8.49
C ILE A 205 15.72 -0.33 -9.37
N ASP A 206 16.96 -0.80 -9.24
CA ASP A 206 18.03 -0.56 -10.20
C ASP A 206 18.41 -1.88 -10.86
N ASP A 207 17.92 -2.12 -12.08
CA ASP A 207 18.23 -3.30 -12.88
C ASP A 207 18.53 -2.90 -14.33
N ALA A 208 19.79 -3.03 -14.75
CA ALA A 208 20.19 -2.65 -16.10
C ALA A 208 19.59 -3.55 -17.21
N ASN A 209 19.08 -4.74 -16.87
CA ASN A 209 18.66 -5.71 -17.87
C ASN A 209 17.16 -5.65 -18.17
N VAL A 210 16.30 -5.93 -17.19
CA VAL A 210 14.87 -6.16 -17.43
C VAL A 210 14.02 -4.98 -16.97
N PHE A 211 14.23 -4.52 -15.74
CA PHE A 211 13.34 -3.51 -15.14
C PHE A 211 13.80 -2.05 -15.34
N GLY A 212 15.03 -1.83 -15.79
CA GLY A 212 15.66 -0.51 -15.80
C GLY A 212 15.92 0.04 -14.40
N THR A 213 16.41 1.28 -14.33
CA THR A 213 16.33 2.08 -13.11
C THR A 213 14.95 2.73 -13.06
N SER A 214 14.07 2.17 -12.24
CA SER A 214 12.64 2.52 -12.24
C SER A 214 12.15 2.84 -10.84
N THR A 215 11.20 3.79 -10.78
CA THR A 215 10.46 4.13 -9.56
C THR A 215 8.98 4.24 -9.91
N TRP A 216 8.14 3.50 -9.20
CA TRP A 216 6.70 3.60 -9.28
C TRP A 216 6.18 4.24 -8.00
N SER A 217 5.44 5.34 -8.14
CA SER A 217 4.95 6.13 -7.01
C SER A 217 3.43 6.19 -7.00
N ALA A 218 2.82 5.88 -5.85
CA ALA A 218 1.40 6.07 -5.59
C ALA A 218 1.22 7.09 -4.45
N PRO A 219 0.52 8.22 -4.67
CA PRO A 219 0.39 9.26 -3.66
C PRO A 219 -0.47 8.84 -2.45
N GLY A 220 -1.38 7.87 -2.62
CA GLY A 220 -2.40 7.55 -1.61
C GLY A 220 -3.44 8.68 -1.49
N PRO A 221 -4.19 8.79 -0.38
CA PRO A 221 -4.05 8.00 0.85
C PRO A 221 -4.74 6.63 0.80
N PHE A 222 -4.10 5.65 1.44
CA PHE A 222 -4.70 4.38 1.83
C PHE A 222 -5.06 4.46 3.31
N TYR A 223 -6.31 4.14 3.66
CA TYR A 223 -6.79 4.18 5.04
C TYR A 223 -7.16 2.79 5.54
N ALA A 224 -6.94 2.55 6.82
CA ALA A 224 -7.43 1.40 7.58
C ALA A 224 -7.75 1.81 9.02
#